data_AF-A0A7S3GND4-F1
#
_entry.id   AF-A0A7S3GND4-F1
#
_cell.length_a   1.000
_cell.length_b   1.000
_cell.length_c   1.000
_cell.angle_alpha   90.00
_cell.angle_beta   90.00
_cell.angle_gamma   90.00
#
_symmetry.space_group_name_H-M   'P 1'
#
loop_
_entity.id
_entity.type
_entity.pdbx_description
1 polymer ?
#
loop_
_entity_poly.entity_id
_entity_poly.type
_entity_poly.pdbx_seq_one_letter_code
_entity_poly.pdbx_strand_id
1 'polypeptide(L)'
;AIIASIYDSYASLPAVDTLTFIMATSTNPHQFSWQQTMLRIKDPKVTVPYYEKNFGFTLIHKYDFPQWNFSLYFMTTLPDGEVGPVPGTKEAEQYLWSMKGTCLEFTHNHGTENDPDFKVSSGNVAPNRGFGHIAVMTPDVYAASALLEAEGVQFQKRPDEGKMKGLAFALDPDGYWVEIVKRSDKSDVTNKFTFAQTMFRVKDPVKALHFYRDLLGMTLLKESHMGEGTDWGFSLYFLAHISPEEEHLVGTEEFISRRFGPVIELTHNHNTEHDEAFKYYNGNDQSEEWQGGGFGHVGFFVQ
;
A
#
# COMPACT_ATOMS: atom_id res chain seq x y z
N ALA A 1 -2.41 27.15 23.30
CA ALA A 1 -2.48 28.19 22.24
C ALA A 1 -1.44 27.99 21.11
N ILE A 2 -0.85 26.79 20.95
CA ILE A 2 0.06 26.42 19.84
C ILE A 2 -0.62 25.42 18.86
N ILE A 3 -1.85 25.00 19.16
CA ILE A 3 -2.55 23.88 18.49
C ILE A 3 -3.50 24.35 17.36
N ALA A 4 -3.74 25.66 17.23
CA ALA A 4 -4.53 26.19 16.11
C ALA A 4 -3.71 26.41 14.82
N SER A 5 -2.36 26.32 14.86
CA SER A 5 -1.52 26.59 13.67
C SER A 5 -1.13 25.35 12.86
N ILE A 6 -1.66 24.16 13.18
CA ILE A 6 -1.35 22.92 12.44
C ILE A 6 -2.22 22.79 11.17
N TYR A 7 -3.33 23.53 11.08
CA TYR A 7 -4.18 23.61 9.88
C TYR A 7 -4.11 24.95 9.15
N ASP A 8 -3.46 25.98 9.70
CA ASP A 8 -3.32 27.30 9.05
C ASP A 8 -1.96 27.53 8.36
N SER A 9 -1.01 26.59 8.44
CA SER A 9 0.25 26.66 7.67
C SER A 9 0.13 26.14 6.23
N TYR A 10 -1.09 25.98 5.71
CA TYR A 10 -1.37 25.57 4.32
C TYR A 10 -1.41 26.75 3.32
N ALA A 11 -1.03 27.96 3.73
CA ALA A 11 -0.94 29.10 2.82
C ALA A 11 0.53 29.47 2.54
N SER A 12 0.91 29.38 1.26
CA SER A 12 2.15 29.88 0.65
C SER A 12 3.46 29.13 0.94
N LEU A 13 3.63 27.98 0.29
CA LEU A 13 4.95 27.66 -0.27
C LEU A 13 5.04 28.33 -1.66
N PRO A 14 6.20 28.89 -2.05
CA PRO A 14 6.35 29.42 -3.39
C PRO A 14 6.06 28.30 -4.38
N ALA A 15 5.26 28.60 -5.41
CA ALA A 15 5.09 27.70 -6.54
C ALA A 15 6.49 27.43 -7.12
N VAL A 16 7.05 26.27 -6.79
CA VAL A 16 8.14 25.70 -7.56
C VAL A 16 7.56 25.53 -8.95
N ASP A 17 8.23 26.09 -9.94
CA ASP A 17 7.80 26.17 -11.34
C ASP A 17 7.56 24.76 -11.91
N THR A 18 6.38 24.21 -11.62
CA THR A 18 5.98 22.82 -11.83
C THR A 18 5.93 22.46 -13.30
N LEU A 19 5.81 23.46 -14.18
CA LEU A 19 5.77 23.27 -15.62
C LEU A 19 7.09 22.77 -16.22
N THR A 20 8.24 23.09 -15.61
CA THR A 20 9.54 22.71 -16.18
C THR A 20 9.96 21.28 -15.80
N PHE A 21 9.36 20.70 -14.76
CA PHE A 21 9.70 19.36 -14.26
C PHE A 21 8.79 18.25 -14.82
N ILE A 22 7.64 18.61 -15.41
CA ILE A 22 6.67 17.67 -16.01
C ILE A 22 7.18 17.07 -17.33
N MET A 23 8.20 17.65 -17.97
CA MET A 23 8.64 17.29 -19.32
C MET A 23 10.00 16.56 -19.39
N ALA A 24 10.45 15.93 -18.30
CA ALA A 24 11.47 14.89 -18.45
C ALA A 24 10.79 13.69 -19.11
N THR A 25 10.74 13.70 -20.44
CA THR A 25 10.32 12.56 -21.26
C THR A 25 11.12 11.36 -20.79
N SER A 26 10.45 10.42 -20.12
CA SER A 26 10.99 9.10 -19.84
C SER A 26 11.66 8.59 -21.12
N THR A 27 12.96 8.36 -21.05
CA THR A 27 13.73 7.76 -22.15
C THR A 27 13.47 6.26 -22.25
N ASN A 28 12.60 5.71 -21.40
CA ASN A 28 12.26 4.31 -21.39
C ASN A 28 11.28 4.00 -22.53
N PRO A 29 11.67 3.15 -23.51
CA PRO A 29 10.79 2.78 -24.61
C PRO A 29 9.60 1.91 -24.16
N HIS A 30 9.62 1.40 -22.92
CA HIS A 30 8.59 0.51 -22.38
C HIS A 30 7.65 1.27 -21.45
N GLN A 31 6.35 0.93 -21.54
CA GLN A 31 5.34 1.46 -20.63
C GLN A 31 5.13 0.47 -19.49
N PHE A 32 5.50 0.89 -18.28
CA PHE A 32 5.27 0.10 -17.06
C PHE A 32 3.94 0.47 -16.43
N SER A 33 3.29 -0.48 -15.77
CA SER A 33 2.17 -0.20 -14.87
C SER A 33 2.23 -1.09 -13.63
N TRP A 34 2.02 -0.50 -12.45
CA TRP A 34 2.01 -1.24 -11.19
C TRP A 34 0.80 -2.19 -11.12
N GLN A 35 1.09 -3.49 -11.03
CA GLN A 35 0.08 -4.54 -11.12
C GLN A 35 -0.24 -5.15 -9.76
N GLN A 36 0.77 -5.43 -8.93
CA GLN A 36 0.53 -5.98 -7.61
C GLN A 36 1.54 -5.60 -6.53
N THR A 37 1.08 -5.75 -5.30
CA THR A 37 1.91 -5.93 -4.10
C THR A 37 1.71 -7.34 -3.59
N MET A 38 2.79 -8.11 -3.41
CA MET A 38 2.73 -9.48 -2.91
C MET A 38 3.00 -9.55 -1.41
N LEU A 39 2.11 -10.21 -0.67
CA LEU A 39 2.29 -10.59 0.73
C LEU A 39 2.15 -12.10 0.90
N ARG A 40 3.04 -12.71 1.67
CA ARG A 40 2.87 -14.11 2.08
C ARG A 40 1.89 -14.20 3.24
N ILE A 41 1.01 -15.20 3.19
CA ILE A 41 -0.05 -15.44 4.18
C ILE A 41 -0.03 -16.89 4.67
N LYS A 42 -0.52 -17.12 5.87
CA LYS A 42 -0.57 -18.45 6.48
C LYS A 42 -1.69 -19.33 5.95
N ASP A 43 -2.90 -18.80 5.88
CA ASP A 43 -4.09 -19.57 5.47
C ASP A 43 -5.05 -18.71 4.63
N PRO A 44 -5.18 -18.97 3.32
CA PRO A 44 -6.08 -18.22 2.45
C PRO A 44 -7.55 -18.40 2.83
N LYS A 45 -7.94 -19.48 3.53
CA LYS A 45 -9.31 -19.67 4.03
C LYS A 45 -9.67 -18.70 5.16
N VAL A 46 -8.67 -18.09 5.80
CA VAL A 46 -8.86 -17.05 6.81
C VAL A 46 -8.64 -15.68 6.18
N THR A 47 -7.53 -15.50 5.45
CA THR A 47 -7.13 -14.18 4.95
C THR A 47 -8.05 -13.67 3.83
N VAL A 48 -8.43 -14.49 2.85
CA VAL A 48 -9.32 -14.02 1.76
C VAL A 48 -10.67 -13.55 2.29
N PRO A 49 -11.44 -14.35 3.08
CA PRO A 49 -12.71 -13.89 3.62
C PRO A 49 -12.59 -12.69 4.57
N TYR A 50 -11.48 -12.57 5.29
CA TYR A 50 -11.20 -11.41 6.15
C TYR A 50 -11.17 -10.11 5.32
N TYR A 51 -10.43 -10.10 4.21
CA TYR A 51 -10.32 -8.93 3.34
C TYR A 51 -11.64 -8.63 2.59
N GLU A 52 -12.36 -9.67 2.15
CA GLU A 52 -13.68 -9.50 1.51
C GLU A 52 -14.69 -8.87 2.47
N LYS A 53 -14.83 -9.45 3.67
CA LYS A 53 -15.82 -9.04 4.66
C LYS A 53 -15.53 -7.66 5.23
N ASN A 54 -14.28 -7.42 5.62
CA ASN A 54 -13.93 -6.28 6.46
C ASN A 54 -13.48 -5.06 5.65
N PHE A 55 -12.87 -5.27 4.48
CA PHE A 55 -12.23 -4.20 3.72
C PHE A 55 -12.75 -4.07 2.28
N GLY A 56 -13.79 -4.81 1.90
CA GLY A 56 -14.46 -4.67 0.60
C GLY A 56 -13.60 -5.11 -0.59
N PHE A 57 -12.55 -5.90 -0.35
CA PHE A 57 -11.79 -6.50 -1.44
C PHE A 57 -12.63 -7.58 -2.14
N THR A 58 -12.35 -7.81 -3.41
CA THR A 58 -12.91 -8.87 -4.23
C THR A 58 -11.76 -9.76 -4.68
N LEU A 59 -11.90 -11.09 -4.52
CA LEU A 59 -10.99 -12.03 -5.15
C LEU A 59 -11.21 -11.98 -6.66
N ILE A 60 -10.19 -11.56 -7.41
CA ILE A 60 -10.23 -11.45 -8.88
C ILE A 60 -9.88 -12.79 -9.51
N HIS A 61 -8.76 -13.37 -9.10
CA HIS A 61 -8.30 -14.64 -9.64
C HIS A 61 -7.44 -15.39 -8.63
N LYS A 62 -7.27 -16.69 -8.86
CA LYS A 62 -6.39 -17.54 -8.07
C LYS A 62 -5.65 -18.52 -8.96
N TYR A 63 -4.39 -18.78 -8.63
CA TYR A 63 -3.61 -19.87 -9.20
C TYR A 63 -3.31 -20.91 -8.15
N ASP A 64 -3.32 -22.18 -8.56
CA ASP A 64 -2.89 -23.27 -7.71
C ASP A 64 -1.75 -24.04 -8.39
N PHE A 65 -0.64 -24.19 -7.67
CA PHE A 65 0.57 -24.85 -8.14
C PHE A 65 0.95 -25.99 -7.19
N PRO A 66 0.16 -27.08 -7.14
CA PRO A 66 0.40 -28.19 -6.22
C PRO A 66 1.77 -28.86 -6.44
N GLN A 67 2.30 -28.83 -7.67
CA GLN A 67 3.63 -29.34 -7.97
C GLN A 67 4.77 -28.55 -7.31
N TRP A 68 4.50 -27.30 -6.89
CA TRP A 68 5.46 -26.42 -6.22
C TRP A 68 5.01 -26.04 -4.80
N ASN A 69 3.94 -26.66 -4.30
CA ASN A 69 3.38 -26.43 -2.96
C ASN A 69 3.06 -24.95 -2.66
N PHE A 70 2.47 -24.22 -3.62
CA PHE A 70 1.96 -22.89 -3.33
C PHE A 70 0.74 -22.53 -4.19
N SER A 71 -0.04 -21.56 -3.71
CA SER A 71 -1.16 -20.94 -4.43
C SER A 71 -1.05 -19.42 -4.36
N LEU A 72 -1.64 -18.73 -5.34
CA LEU A 72 -1.71 -17.27 -5.41
C LEU A 72 -3.17 -16.81 -5.41
N TYR A 73 -3.46 -15.70 -4.75
CA TYR A 73 -4.78 -15.09 -4.69
C TYR A 73 -4.68 -13.59 -4.94
N PHE A 74 -5.26 -13.11 -6.04
CA PHE A 74 -5.19 -11.71 -6.43
C PHE A 74 -6.47 -11.00 -6.04
N MET A 75 -6.37 -10.01 -5.16
CA MET A 75 -7.51 -9.29 -4.60
C MET A 75 -7.38 -7.78 -4.84
N THR A 76 -8.49 -7.11 -5.11
CA THR A 76 -8.53 -5.64 -5.20
C THR A 76 -9.91 -5.13 -4.83
N THR A 77 -10.07 -3.81 -4.64
CA THR A 77 -11.41 -3.20 -4.50
C THR A 77 -11.93 -2.81 -5.86
N LEU A 78 -13.20 -3.11 -6.15
CA LEU A 78 -13.88 -2.71 -7.38
C LEU A 78 -14.85 -1.57 -7.11
N PRO A 79 -15.09 -0.64 -8.06
CA PRO A 79 -16.11 0.39 -7.90
C PRO A 79 -17.47 -0.20 -7.54
N ASP A 80 -18.25 0.49 -6.70
CA ASP A 80 -19.57 0.00 -6.30
C ASP A 80 -20.46 -0.33 -7.52
N GLY A 81 -21.08 -1.50 -7.49
CA GLY A 81 -21.94 -1.99 -8.58
C GLY A 81 -21.18 -2.76 -9.68
N GLU A 82 -19.85 -2.69 -9.71
CA GLU A 82 -19.05 -3.60 -10.54
C GLU A 82 -18.99 -4.99 -9.90
N VAL A 83 -18.96 -6.01 -10.75
CA VAL A 83 -18.87 -7.42 -10.33
C VAL A 83 -17.60 -8.01 -10.92
N GLY A 84 -16.74 -8.52 -10.05
CA GLY A 84 -15.52 -9.21 -10.47
C GLY A 84 -15.83 -10.51 -11.22
N PRO A 85 -14.85 -11.04 -11.99
CA PRO A 85 -15.01 -12.31 -12.67
C PRO A 85 -15.08 -13.47 -11.65
N VAL A 86 -15.52 -14.66 -12.08
CA VAL A 86 -15.52 -15.86 -11.23
C VAL A 86 -14.08 -16.35 -11.03
N PRO A 87 -13.52 -16.38 -9.80
CA PRO A 87 -12.11 -16.70 -9.60
C PRO A 87 -11.72 -18.11 -10.07
N GLY A 88 -10.55 -18.23 -10.69
CA GLY A 88 -10.04 -19.50 -11.21
C GLY A 88 -10.54 -19.88 -12.60
N THR A 89 -11.37 -19.05 -13.26
CA THR A 89 -11.72 -19.25 -14.68
C THR A 89 -10.74 -18.55 -15.62
N LYS A 90 -10.79 -18.88 -16.92
CA LYS A 90 -9.99 -18.22 -17.95
C LYS A 90 -10.36 -16.75 -18.11
N GLU A 91 -11.64 -16.40 -17.93
CA GLU A 91 -12.12 -15.03 -17.97
C GLU A 91 -11.53 -14.21 -16.81
N ALA A 92 -11.44 -14.80 -15.61
CA ALA A 92 -10.79 -14.17 -14.46
C ALA A 92 -9.28 -13.96 -14.67
N GLU A 93 -8.60 -14.94 -15.27
CA GLU A 93 -7.19 -14.81 -15.66
C GLU A 93 -7.00 -13.68 -16.66
N GLN A 94 -7.80 -13.64 -17.73
CA GLN A 94 -7.76 -12.57 -18.72
C GLN A 94 -8.04 -11.20 -18.10
N TYR A 95 -9.00 -11.12 -17.18
CA TYR A 95 -9.30 -9.90 -16.43
C TYR A 95 -8.10 -9.44 -15.60
N LEU A 96 -7.50 -10.33 -14.80
CA LEU A 96 -6.33 -10.01 -13.96
C LEU A 96 -5.18 -9.41 -14.77
N TRP A 97 -4.93 -9.96 -15.96
CA TRP A 97 -3.82 -9.54 -16.83
C TRP A 97 -4.15 -8.38 -17.77
N SER A 98 -5.37 -7.83 -17.72
CA SER A 98 -5.79 -6.70 -18.56
C SER A 98 -6.46 -5.55 -17.79
N MET A 99 -6.74 -5.72 -16.50
CA MET A 99 -7.38 -4.70 -15.68
C MET A 99 -6.53 -3.44 -15.52
N LYS A 100 -7.19 -2.29 -15.48
CA LYS A 100 -6.60 -0.99 -15.12
C LYS A 100 -6.69 -0.82 -13.61
N GLY A 101 -5.77 -1.44 -12.87
CA GLY A 101 -5.72 -1.34 -11.41
C GLY A 101 -4.61 -2.20 -10.82
N THR A 102 -4.55 -2.22 -9.49
CA THR A 102 -3.51 -2.93 -8.75
C THR A 102 -4.14 -3.92 -7.77
N CYS A 103 -3.57 -5.12 -7.70
CA CYS A 103 -3.96 -6.17 -6.77
C CYS A 103 -3.04 -6.23 -5.54
N LEU A 104 -3.62 -6.68 -4.45
CA LEU A 104 -2.89 -7.38 -3.41
C LEU A 104 -2.79 -8.85 -3.85
N GLU A 105 -1.58 -9.33 -4.09
CA GLU A 105 -1.28 -10.73 -4.37
C GLU A 105 -0.95 -11.42 -3.04
N PHE A 106 -1.79 -12.35 -2.62
CA PHE A 106 -1.47 -13.23 -1.51
C PHE A 106 -0.82 -14.51 -2.01
N THR A 107 0.34 -14.84 -1.45
CA THR A 107 1.01 -16.12 -1.70
C THR A 107 0.88 -17.01 -0.47
N HIS A 108 0.29 -18.18 -0.67
CA HIS A 108 0.17 -19.22 0.35
C HIS A 108 1.09 -20.38 0.00
N ASN A 109 2.02 -20.71 0.88
CA ASN A 109 2.82 -21.93 0.77
C ASN A 109 2.05 -23.07 1.45
N HIS A 110 1.82 -24.17 0.74
CA HIS A 110 0.98 -25.26 1.25
C HIS A 110 1.58 -25.89 2.52
N GLY A 111 0.73 -26.15 3.50
CA GLY A 111 1.12 -26.72 4.79
C GLY A 111 1.26 -25.68 5.90
N THR A 112 1.50 -24.41 5.58
CA THR A 112 1.65 -23.35 6.60
C THR A 112 0.38 -23.14 7.43
N GLU A 113 -0.78 -23.41 6.84
CA GLU A 113 -2.09 -23.36 7.49
C GLU A 113 -2.25 -24.40 8.62
N ASN A 114 -1.46 -25.48 8.56
CA ASN A 114 -1.50 -26.57 9.54
C ASN A 114 -0.39 -26.46 10.59
N ASP A 115 0.55 -25.54 10.42
CA ASP A 115 1.66 -25.31 11.35
C ASP A 115 1.26 -24.24 12.38
N PRO A 116 1.07 -24.59 13.67
CA PRO A 116 0.68 -23.63 14.69
C PRO A 116 1.76 -22.57 14.96
N ASP A 117 3.02 -22.88 14.70
CA ASP A 117 4.16 -22.02 14.98
C ASP A 117 4.57 -21.15 13.77
N PHE A 118 4.00 -21.43 12.59
CA PHE A 118 4.25 -20.63 11.39
C PHE A 118 3.82 -19.17 11.55
N LYS A 119 4.76 -18.29 11.21
CA LYS A 119 4.63 -16.83 11.24
C LYS A 119 5.24 -16.18 10.01
N VAL A 120 4.60 -15.10 9.57
CA VAL A 120 5.15 -14.15 8.60
C VAL A 120 5.53 -12.85 9.29
N SER A 121 6.60 -12.22 8.82
CA SER A 121 7.08 -10.93 9.29
C SER A 121 6.24 -9.82 8.66
N SER A 122 5.54 -9.07 9.52
CA SER A 122 4.76 -7.90 9.10
C SER A 122 5.60 -6.73 8.58
N GLY A 123 6.93 -6.75 8.78
CA GLY A 123 7.81 -5.67 8.36
C GLY A 123 7.91 -4.50 9.36
N ASN A 124 7.21 -4.56 10.50
CA ASN A 124 7.20 -3.47 11.49
C ASN A 124 7.96 -3.78 12.79
N VAL A 125 8.34 -5.03 13.01
CA VAL A 125 9.05 -5.48 14.22
C VAL A 125 10.52 -5.69 13.91
N ALA A 126 11.41 -5.28 14.82
CA ALA A 126 12.84 -5.52 14.68
C ALA A 126 13.14 -7.02 14.89
N PRO A 127 14.14 -7.60 14.20
CA PRO A 127 15.08 -6.94 13.27
C PRO A 127 14.52 -6.72 11.86
N ASN A 128 13.35 -7.28 11.54
CA ASN A 128 12.81 -7.37 10.18
C ASN A 128 11.99 -6.15 9.74
N ARG A 129 12.53 -4.94 9.94
CA ARG A 129 11.84 -3.72 9.48
C ARG A 129 12.03 -3.50 7.98
N GLY A 130 10.95 -3.27 7.24
CA GLY A 130 11.00 -3.03 5.80
C GLY A 130 9.64 -2.61 5.26
N PHE A 131 8.80 -3.58 4.91
CA PHE A 131 7.39 -3.36 4.62
C PHE A 131 6.70 -2.62 5.77
N GLY A 132 5.86 -1.64 5.44
CA GLY A 132 5.14 -0.85 6.43
C GLY A 132 3.72 -1.36 6.60
N HIS A 133 2.89 -1.17 5.58
CA HIS A 133 1.48 -1.50 5.64
C HIS A 133 0.87 -1.48 4.24
N ILE A 134 -0.32 -2.04 4.12
CA ILE A 134 -1.26 -1.56 3.11
C ILE A 134 -2.21 -0.55 3.75
N ALA A 135 -2.87 0.29 2.95
CA ALA A 135 -3.92 1.18 3.45
C ALA A 135 -5.23 1.00 2.70
N VAL A 136 -6.31 1.31 3.39
CA VAL A 136 -7.65 1.50 2.83
C VAL A 136 -8.18 2.89 3.17
N MET A 137 -8.93 3.46 2.23
CA MET A 137 -9.65 4.72 2.44
C MET A 137 -11.11 4.48 2.77
N THR A 138 -11.65 5.24 3.71
CA THR A 138 -13.07 5.23 4.12
C THR A 138 -13.58 6.66 4.33
N PRO A 139 -14.87 6.96 4.11
CA PRO A 139 -15.44 8.28 4.42
C PRO A 139 -15.32 8.68 5.90
N ASP A 140 -15.43 7.72 6.81
CA ASP A 140 -15.37 7.94 8.26
C ASP A 140 -14.51 6.85 8.94
N VAL A 141 -13.33 7.25 9.40
CA VAL A 141 -12.37 6.37 10.06
C VAL A 141 -12.88 5.86 11.41
N TYR A 142 -13.61 6.68 12.18
CA TYR A 142 -14.08 6.31 13.51
C TYR A 142 -15.23 5.31 13.41
N ALA A 143 -16.22 5.60 12.56
CA ALA A 143 -17.34 4.70 12.32
C ALA A 143 -16.87 3.37 11.71
N ALA A 144 -15.94 3.43 10.75
CA ALA A 144 -15.33 2.23 10.17
C ALA A 144 -14.58 1.40 11.22
N SER A 145 -13.76 2.04 12.05
CA SER A 145 -12.98 1.34 13.08
C SER A 145 -13.88 0.69 14.12
N ALA A 146 -14.94 1.37 14.57
CA ALA A 146 -15.90 0.81 15.52
C ALA A 146 -16.63 -0.41 14.97
N LEU A 147 -17.01 -0.38 13.68
CA LEU A 147 -17.63 -1.53 13.01
C LEU A 147 -16.64 -2.70 12.88
N LEU A 148 -15.40 -2.44 12.48
CA LEU A 148 -14.37 -3.47 12.37
C LEU A 148 -14.09 -4.13 13.73
N GLU A 149 -13.99 -3.34 14.79
CA GLU A 149 -13.79 -3.86 16.15
C GLU A 149 -14.98 -4.71 16.61
N ALA A 150 -16.22 -4.31 16.29
CA ALA A 150 -17.41 -5.11 16.57
C ALA A 150 -17.43 -6.45 15.81
N GLU A 151 -16.82 -6.50 14.62
CA GLU A 151 -16.62 -7.73 13.83
C GLU A 151 -15.40 -8.55 14.27
N GLY A 152 -14.73 -8.15 15.36
CA GLY A 152 -13.60 -8.86 15.97
C GLY A 152 -12.24 -8.54 15.35
N VAL A 153 -12.14 -7.52 14.49
CA VAL A 153 -10.86 -7.07 13.93
C VAL A 153 -9.98 -6.49 15.03
N GLN A 154 -8.73 -6.95 15.09
CA GLN A 154 -7.74 -6.44 16.03
C GLN A 154 -7.10 -5.15 15.51
N PHE A 155 -6.68 -4.28 16.43
CA PHE A 155 -6.04 -3.00 16.10
C PHE A 155 -4.67 -2.92 16.75
N GLN A 156 -3.68 -2.54 15.93
CA GLN A 156 -2.39 -2.06 16.41
C GLN A 156 -2.51 -0.66 17.01
N LYS A 157 -3.40 0.17 16.44
CA LYS A 157 -3.65 1.55 16.87
C LYS A 157 -5.06 1.96 16.49
N ARG A 158 -5.86 2.43 17.45
CA ARG A 158 -7.19 3.04 17.23
C ARG A 158 -7.09 4.49 16.74
N PRO A 159 -8.18 5.05 16.18
CA PRO A 159 -8.22 6.44 15.71
C PRO A 159 -7.72 7.46 16.73
N ASP A 160 -8.06 7.24 18.00
CA ASP A 160 -7.72 8.12 19.12
C ASP A 160 -6.53 7.67 19.97
N GLU A 161 -5.78 6.66 19.54
CA GLU A 161 -4.55 6.25 20.24
C GLU A 161 -3.32 6.98 19.70
N GLY A 162 -2.29 7.16 20.55
CA GLY A 162 -1.03 7.81 20.15
C GLY A 162 -1.13 9.32 19.89
N LYS A 163 -0.08 9.90 19.29
CA LYS A 163 -0.01 11.34 19.00
C LYS A 163 -0.81 11.74 17.75
N MET A 164 -0.84 10.87 16.74
CA MET A 164 -1.54 11.11 15.49
C MET A 164 -2.99 10.62 15.59
N LYS A 165 -3.95 11.54 15.44
CA LYS A 165 -5.38 11.27 15.52
C LYS A 165 -6.01 11.22 14.13
N GLY A 166 -7.18 10.60 14.01
CA GLY A 166 -7.93 10.56 12.75
C GLY A 166 -7.49 9.48 11.74
N LEU A 167 -6.61 8.57 12.15
CA LEU A 167 -6.25 7.36 11.41
C LEU A 167 -6.10 6.18 12.36
N ALA A 168 -6.31 4.96 11.85
CA ALA A 168 -6.16 3.72 12.59
C ALA A 168 -5.27 2.71 11.85
N PHE A 169 -4.74 1.74 12.58
CA PHE A 169 -4.08 0.56 12.02
C PHE A 169 -4.76 -0.69 12.56
N ALA A 170 -5.50 -1.36 11.69
CA ALA A 170 -5.99 -2.72 11.94
C ALA A 170 -4.86 -3.73 11.71
N LEU A 171 -4.99 -4.91 12.31
CA LEU A 171 -4.12 -6.06 12.07
C LEU A 171 -4.90 -7.08 11.24
N ASP A 172 -4.30 -7.53 10.13
CA ASP A 172 -4.81 -8.67 9.40
C ASP A 172 -4.52 -10.00 10.15
N PRO A 173 -5.04 -11.15 9.69
CA PRO A 173 -4.85 -12.44 10.37
C PRO A 173 -3.40 -12.86 10.57
N ASP A 174 -2.51 -12.36 9.72
CA ASP A 174 -1.08 -12.66 9.68
C ASP A 174 -0.23 -11.58 10.40
N GLY A 175 -0.88 -10.51 10.90
CA GLY A 175 -0.25 -9.42 11.66
C GLY A 175 0.29 -8.28 10.80
N TYR A 176 0.01 -8.26 9.49
CA TYR A 176 0.26 -7.07 8.66
C TYR A 176 -0.64 -5.93 9.10
N TRP A 177 -0.12 -4.72 8.97
CA TRP A 177 -0.86 -3.52 9.33
C TRP A 177 -1.70 -3.08 8.13
N VAL A 178 -2.96 -2.79 8.39
CA VAL A 178 -3.90 -2.18 7.44
C VAL A 178 -4.24 -0.79 7.97
N GLU A 179 -3.64 0.24 7.36
CA GLU A 179 -3.96 1.62 7.70
C GLU A 179 -5.37 1.97 7.21
N ILE A 180 -6.13 2.66 8.05
CA ILE A 180 -7.47 3.16 7.73
C ILE A 180 -7.41 4.68 7.76
N VAL A 181 -7.52 5.28 6.58
CA VAL A 181 -7.39 6.73 6.40
C VAL A 181 -8.68 7.34 5.83
N LYS A 182 -8.89 8.63 6.10
CA LYS A 182 -10.08 9.34 5.65
C LYS A 182 -10.00 9.62 4.14
N ARG A 183 -11.02 9.23 3.40
CA ARG A 183 -11.32 9.69 2.04
C ARG A 183 -11.80 11.14 2.10
N SER A 184 -11.40 11.97 1.14
CA SER A 184 -11.89 13.35 1.07
C SER A 184 -13.41 13.38 0.91
N ASP A 185 -14.06 14.33 1.59
CA ASP A 185 -15.51 14.57 1.47
C ASP A 185 -15.89 15.08 0.06
N LYS A 186 -14.90 15.46 -0.77
CA LYS A 186 -15.07 15.85 -2.18
C LYS A 186 -14.82 14.70 -3.17
N SER A 187 -14.65 13.47 -2.67
CA SER A 187 -14.49 12.29 -3.54
C SER A 187 -15.84 11.82 -4.05
N ASP A 188 -15.91 11.46 -5.33
CA ASP A 188 -17.10 10.84 -5.95
C ASP A 188 -17.13 9.32 -5.74
N VAL A 189 -16.13 8.74 -5.06
CA VAL A 189 -16.08 7.31 -4.76
C VAL A 189 -17.06 6.98 -3.65
N THR A 190 -18.02 6.11 -3.95
CA THR A 190 -19.09 5.71 -3.02
C THR A 190 -18.70 4.52 -2.15
N ASN A 191 -17.67 3.77 -2.53
CA ASN A 191 -17.21 2.60 -1.81
C ASN A 191 -16.92 2.89 -0.34
N LYS A 192 -17.38 2.00 0.55
CA LYS A 192 -17.05 2.05 1.97
C LYS A 192 -15.55 1.98 2.21
N PHE A 193 -14.86 1.08 1.50
CA PHE A 193 -13.41 0.94 1.53
C PHE A 193 -12.85 0.87 0.11
N THR A 194 -11.70 1.50 -0.14
CA THR A 194 -10.88 1.26 -1.35
C THR A 194 -9.45 0.98 -0.99
N PHE A 195 -8.78 0.11 -1.73
CA PHE A 195 -7.35 -0.10 -1.60
C PHE A 195 -6.62 1.18 -1.99
N ALA A 196 -5.88 1.77 -1.04
CA ALA A 196 -5.38 3.12 -1.15
C ALA A 196 -3.86 3.19 -1.26
N GLN A 197 -3.13 2.35 -0.52
CA GLN A 197 -1.67 2.49 -0.45
C GLN A 197 -0.97 1.15 -0.25
N THR A 198 0.24 1.05 -0.79
CA THR A 198 1.26 0.10 -0.33
C THR A 198 2.45 0.90 0.19
N MET A 199 2.78 0.74 1.47
CA MET A 199 3.89 1.44 2.11
C MET A 199 5.06 0.50 2.39
N PHE A 200 6.26 0.92 1.99
CA PHE A 200 7.50 0.29 2.43
C PHE A 200 8.61 1.32 2.65
N ARG A 201 9.54 0.96 3.54
CA ARG A 201 10.64 1.83 3.90
C ARG A 201 11.76 1.74 2.89
N VAL A 202 12.33 2.89 2.55
CA VAL A 202 13.49 3.01 1.63
C VAL A 202 14.66 3.63 2.35
N LYS A 203 15.86 3.08 2.09
CA LYS A 203 17.11 3.57 2.69
C LYS A 203 17.51 4.92 2.11
N ASP A 204 17.39 5.06 0.80
CA ASP A 204 17.90 6.20 0.05
C ASP A 204 16.78 6.71 -0.88
N PRO A 205 16.15 7.85 -0.57
CA PRO A 205 15.01 8.35 -1.33
C PRO A 205 15.42 8.81 -2.72
N VAL A 206 16.67 9.27 -2.93
CA VAL A 206 17.15 9.70 -4.25
C VAL A 206 17.20 8.50 -5.19
N LYS A 207 17.77 7.37 -4.74
CA LYS A 207 17.81 6.14 -5.53
C LYS A 207 16.42 5.53 -5.73
N ALA A 208 15.59 5.53 -4.69
CA ALA A 208 14.24 4.97 -4.79
C ALA A 208 13.37 5.79 -5.76
N LEU A 209 13.40 7.12 -5.67
CA LEU A 209 12.70 8.00 -6.60
C LEU A 209 13.22 7.83 -8.03
N HIS A 210 14.54 7.74 -8.23
CA HIS A 210 15.09 7.48 -9.56
C HIS A 210 14.51 6.18 -10.15
N PHE A 211 14.47 5.11 -9.35
CA PHE A 211 13.92 3.84 -9.79
C PHE A 211 12.42 3.91 -10.13
N TYR A 212 11.57 4.36 -9.20
CA TYR A 212 10.12 4.35 -9.41
C TYR A 212 9.65 5.44 -10.37
N ARG A 213 10.20 6.65 -10.28
CA ARG A 213 9.78 7.79 -11.10
C ARG A 213 10.42 7.75 -12.48
N ASP A 214 11.75 7.67 -12.55
CA ASP A 214 12.46 7.88 -13.82
C ASP A 214 12.54 6.58 -14.64
N LEU A 215 12.74 5.43 -13.99
CA LEU A 215 12.86 4.15 -14.71
C LEU A 215 11.50 3.47 -14.92
N LEU A 216 10.63 3.46 -13.91
CA LEU A 216 9.32 2.82 -13.99
C LEU A 216 8.18 3.78 -14.36
N GLY A 217 8.46 5.06 -14.58
CA GLY A 217 7.50 6.03 -15.11
C GLY A 217 6.36 6.41 -14.17
N MET A 218 6.51 6.23 -12.85
CA MET A 218 5.52 6.69 -11.88
C MET A 218 5.64 8.20 -11.66
N THR A 219 4.53 8.87 -11.37
CA THR A 219 4.52 10.29 -11.01
C THR A 219 4.63 10.45 -9.50
N LEU A 220 5.53 11.32 -9.03
CA LEU A 220 5.56 11.75 -7.62
C LEU A 220 4.40 12.71 -7.38
N LEU A 221 3.43 12.29 -6.57
CA LEU A 221 2.19 13.01 -6.29
C LEU A 221 2.28 13.93 -5.09
N LYS A 222 3.02 13.50 -4.06
CA LYS A 222 3.18 14.24 -2.82
C LYS A 222 4.48 13.83 -2.14
N GLU A 223 5.12 14.82 -1.54
CA GLU A 223 6.24 14.65 -0.62
C GLU A 223 5.90 15.33 0.70
N SER A 224 6.38 14.78 1.82
CA SER A 224 6.17 15.36 3.15
C SER A 224 7.36 15.07 4.04
N HIS A 225 7.87 16.08 4.74
CA HIS A 225 9.02 15.97 5.63
C HIS A 225 8.62 16.29 7.06
N MET A 226 9.01 15.43 7.99
CA MET A 226 8.71 15.55 9.41
C MET A 226 10.00 15.44 10.21
N GLY A 227 10.13 16.25 11.26
CA GLY A 227 11.26 16.16 12.18
C GLY A 227 12.62 16.42 11.54
N GLU A 228 12.68 17.30 10.54
CA GLU A 228 13.93 17.65 9.86
C GLU A 228 15.02 18.07 10.86
N GLY A 229 16.22 17.50 10.71
CA GLY A 229 17.34 17.72 11.62
C GLY A 229 17.23 17.00 12.98
N THR A 230 16.31 16.05 13.14
CA THR A 230 16.14 15.27 14.38
C THR A 230 16.32 13.77 14.14
N ASP A 231 16.65 13.02 15.19
CA ASP A 231 16.85 11.55 15.11
C ASP A 231 15.55 10.76 14.84
N TRP A 232 14.38 11.40 14.95
CA TRP A 232 13.08 10.81 14.60
C TRP A 232 12.57 11.30 13.24
N GLY A 233 13.35 12.09 12.52
CA GLY A 233 12.97 12.66 11.25
C GLY A 233 12.69 11.61 10.18
N PHE A 234 11.65 11.86 9.39
CA PHE A 234 11.30 10.99 8.26
C PHE A 234 10.64 11.79 7.14
N SER A 235 10.72 11.25 5.93
CA SER A 235 10.09 11.76 4.72
C SER A 235 9.16 10.71 4.13
N LEU A 236 8.04 11.15 3.56
CA LEU A 236 7.07 10.31 2.85
C LEU A 236 7.00 10.75 1.38
N TYR A 237 6.99 9.78 0.47
CA TYR A 237 6.87 10.01 -0.97
C TYR A 237 5.74 9.15 -1.55
N PHE A 238 4.75 9.78 -2.16
CA PHE A 238 3.59 9.08 -2.73
C PHE A 238 3.69 9.07 -4.25
N LEU A 239 3.69 7.88 -4.86
CA LEU A 239 3.83 7.71 -6.30
C LEU A 239 2.71 6.84 -6.88
N ALA A 240 2.27 7.15 -8.11
CA ALA A 240 1.40 6.26 -8.89
C ALA A 240 1.64 6.42 -10.40
N HIS A 241 1.23 5.43 -11.17
CA HIS A 241 0.98 5.63 -12.60
C HIS A 241 -0.30 6.44 -12.77
N ILE A 242 -0.21 7.49 -13.58
CA ILE A 242 -1.29 8.45 -13.82
C ILE A 242 -1.83 8.21 -15.22
N SER A 243 -3.13 7.98 -15.29
CA SER A 243 -3.78 7.85 -16.59
C SER A 243 -3.92 9.23 -17.25
N PRO A 244 -4.06 9.31 -18.58
CA PRO A 244 -4.32 10.58 -19.27
C PRO A 244 -5.54 11.33 -18.71
N GLU A 245 -6.55 10.62 -18.23
CA GLU A 245 -7.74 11.20 -17.61
C GLU A 245 -7.44 11.84 -16.24
N GLU A 246 -6.42 11.37 -15.53
CA GLU A 246 -6.05 11.84 -14.19
C GLU A 246 -4.94 12.90 -14.22
N GLU A 247 -4.26 13.10 -15.35
CA GLU A 247 -3.12 14.01 -15.48
C GLU A 247 -3.45 15.44 -15.00
N HIS A 248 -4.63 15.95 -15.37
CA HIS A 248 -5.09 17.28 -14.97
C HIS A 248 -5.38 17.44 -13.47
N LEU A 249 -5.45 16.33 -12.72
CA LEU A 249 -5.69 16.31 -11.28
C LEU A 249 -4.39 16.26 -10.46
N VAL A 250 -3.25 15.95 -11.09
CA VAL A 250 -1.95 15.93 -10.42
C VAL A 250 -1.64 17.32 -9.87
N GLY A 251 -1.25 17.39 -8.59
CA GLY A 251 -0.97 18.65 -7.90
C GLY A 251 -2.20 19.42 -7.41
N THR A 252 -3.42 18.94 -7.71
CA THR A 252 -4.64 19.49 -7.10
C THR A 252 -4.77 19.08 -5.63
N GLU A 253 -5.46 19.90 -4.85
CA GLU A 253 -5.75 19.60 -3.45
C GLU A 253 -6.51 18.27 -3.33
N GLU A 254 -6.14 17.45 -2.34
CA GLU A 254 -6.82 16.18 -2.03
C GLU A 254 -6.80 15.13 -3.16
N PHE A 255 -5.96 15.26 -4.20
CA PHE A 255 -5.93 14.31 -5.31
C PHE A 255 -5.82 12.85 -4.85
N ILE A 256 -4.84 12.55 -3.99
CA ILE A 256 -4.62 11.19 -3.46
C ILE A 256 -5.84 10.70 -2.68
N SER A 257 -6.44 11.55 -1.82
CA SER A 257 -7.59 11.16 -0.98
C SER A 257 -8.94 11.14 -1.72
N ARG A 258 -8.95 11.54 -2.99
CA ARG A 258 -10.11 11.42 -3.90
C ARG A 258 -9.98 10.28 -4.89
N ARG A 259 -8.75 9.76 -5.11
CA ARG A 259 -8.43 8.70 -6.08
C ARG A 259 -9.05 7.36 -5.67
N PHE A 260 -9.43 6.56 -6.68
CA PHE A 260 -9.89 5.18 -6.45
C PHE A 260 -8.72 4.21 -6.38
N GLY A 261 -7.78 4.29 -7.32
CA GLY A 261 -6.62 3.42 -7.40
C GLY A 261 -5.54 3.76 -6.36
N PRO A 262 -4.74 2.77 -5.94
CA PRO A 262 -3.77 2.95 -4.88
C PRO A 262 -2.53 3.73 -5.33
N VAL A 263 -1.73 4.17 -4.35
CA VAL A 263 -0.40 4.76 -4.53
C VAL A 263 0.67 3.92 -3.81
N ILE A 264 1.91 3.97 -4.28
CA ILE A 264 3.07 3.52 -3.50
C ILE A 264 3.47 4.64 -2.54
N GLU A 265 3.62 4.33 -1.26
CA GLU A 265 4.20 5.21 -0.26
C GLU A 265 5.61 4.73 0.11
N LEU A 266 6.61 5.55 -0.17
CA LEU A 266 7.98 5.32 0.28
C LEU A 266 8.20 6.10 1.56
N THR A 267 8.54 5.41 2.65
CA THR A 267 8.95 6.04 3.90
C THR A 267 10.48 6.03 4.00
N HIS A 268 11.09 7.19 4.10
CA HIS A 268 12.52 7.34 4.36
C HIS A 268 12.73 7.87 5.77
N ASN A 269 13.36 7.07 6.64
CA ASN A 269 13.85 7.58 7.92
C ASN A 269 15.18 8.29 7.66
N HIS A 270 15.31 9.54 8.13
CA HIS A 270 16.47 10.38 7.83
C HIS A 270 17.77 9.73 8.31
N ASN A 271 18.86 10.04 7.61
CA ASN A 271 20.23 9.55 7.86
C ASN A 271 20.47 8.06 7.56
N THR A 272 19.45 7.26 7.26
CA THR A 272 19.64 5.84 6.88
C THR A 272 20.43 5.66 5.58
N GLU A 273 20.40 6.65 4.68
CA GLU A 273 21.14 6.73 3.42
C GLU A 273 22.65 6.89 3.62
N HIS A 274 23.09 7.42 4.77
CA HIS A 274 24.49 7.66 5.10
C HIS A 274 25.15 6.52 5.89
N ASP A 275 24.35 5.61 6.44
CA ASP A 275 24.86 4.42 7.14
C ASP A 275 25.06 3.27 6.13
N GLU A 276 26.31 2.95 5.81
CA GLU A 276 26.65 1.86 4.89
C GLU A 276 26.19 0.48 5.38
N ALA A 277 26.19 0.24 6.69
CA ALA A 277 25.81 -1.04 7.30
C ALA A 277 24.28 -1.20 7.40
N PHE A 278 23.54 -0.10 7.42
CA PHE A 278 22.09 -0.13 7.51
C PHE A 278 21.44 -0.75 6.26
N LYS A 279 20.50 -1.65 6.49
CA LYS A 279 19.61 -2.20 5.45
C LYS A 279 18.22 -2.45 6.03
N TYR A 280 17.19 -2.19 5.24
CA TYR A 280 15.86 -2.69 5.52
C TYR A 280 15.77 -4.18 5.15
N TYR A 281 14.93 -4.89 5.89
CA TYR A 281 14.53 -6.25 5.57
C TYR A 281 13.77 -6.28 4.26
N ASN A 282 14.16 -7.19 3.37
CA ASN A 282 13.60 -7.31 2.02
C ASN A 282 12.27 -8.08 1.97
N GLY A 283 11.80 -8.61 3.11
CA GLY A 283 10.59 -9.43 3.17
C GLY A 283 10.75 -10.90 2.75
N ASN A 284 11.89 -11.29 2.18
CA ASN A 284 12.12 -12.61 1.61
C ASN A 284 13.11 -13.46 2.42
N ASP A 285 14.07 -12.84 3.11
CA ASP A 285 15.05 -13.59 3.92
C ASP A 285 14.35 -14.28 5.10
N GLN A 286 14.40 -15.60 5.19
CA GLN A 286 13.74 -16.33 6.28
C GLN A 286 14.61 -16.40 7.55
N SER A 287 13.98 -16.58 8.70
CA SER A 287 14.64 -16.83 9.98
C SER A 287 13.86 -17.86 10.80
N GLU A 288 14.45 -18.39 11.87
CA GLU A 288 13.76 -19.36 12.75
C GLU A 288 12.44 -18.80 13.31
N GLU A 289 12.41 -17.50 13.63
CA GLU A 289 11.21 -16.81 14.13
C GLU A 289 10.22 -16.44 13.02
N TRP A 290 10.71 -16.12 11.83
CA TRP A 290 9.92 -15.66 10.68
C TRP A 290 10.14 -16.58 9.49
N GLN A 291 9.55 -17.78 9.60
CA GLN A 291 9.75 -18.88 8.66
C GLN A 291 9.14 -18.58 7.29
N GLY A 292 8.07 -17.79 7.25
CA GLY A 292 7.39 -17.44 6.01
C GLY A 292 8.05 -16.31 5.23
N GLY A 293 9.04 -15.60 5.78
CA GLY A 293 9.34 -14.25 5.30
C GLY A 293 8.15 -13.33 5.55
N GLY A 294 7.82 -12.41 4.64
CA GLY A 294 6.66 -11.52 4.73
C GLY A 294 6.28 -10.99 3.35
N PHE A 295 6.35 -9.66 3.18
CA PHE A 295 6.28 -9.01 1.87
C PHE A 295 7.20 -9.69 0.84
N GLY A 296 6.68 -9.99 -0.34
CA GLY A 296 7.44 -10.65 -1.39
C GLY A 296 8.05 -9.67 -2.38
N HIS A 297 7.20 -8.97 -3.12
CA HIS A 297 7.60 -8.10 -4.21
C HIS A 297 6.51 -7.09 -4.57
N VAL A 298 6.89 -6.08 -5.35
CA VAL A 298 5.96 -5.27 -6.14
C VAL A 298 6.13 -5.67 -7.60
N GLY A 299 5.05 -6.04 -8.27
CA GLY A 299 5.08 -6.45 -9.67
C GLY A 299 4.56 -5.36 -10.60
N PHE A 300 5.17 -5.29 -11.79
CA PHE A 300 4.83 -4.33 -12.83
C PHE A 300 4.58 -5.06 -14.14
N PHE A 301 3.58 -4.60 -14.89
CA PHE A 301 3.49 -4.91 -16.30
C PHE A 301 4.52 -4.14 -17.09
N VAL A 302 4.87 -4.72 -18.25
CA VAL A 302 5.71 -4.10 -19.26
C VAL A 302 4.99 -4.25 -20.58
N GLN A 303 4.67 -3.13 -21.22
CA GLN A 303 4.07 -3.06 -22.55
C GLN A 303 5.08 -2.54 -23.58
#